data_AF-A0A6J1QUR6-F1
#
_entry.id   AF-A0A6J1QUR6-F1
#
_cell.length_a   1.000
_cell.length_b   1.000
_cell.length_c   1.000
_cell.angle_alpha   90.00
_cell.angle_beta   90.00
_cell.angle_gamma   90.00
#
_symmetry.space_group_name_H-M   'P 1'
#
loop_
_entity.id
_entity.type
_entity.pdbx_description
1 polymer ?
#
loop_
_entity_poly.entity_id
_entity_poly.type
_entity_poly.pdbx_seq_one_letter_code
_entity_poly.pdbx_strand_id
1 'polypeptide(L)'
;MPQIPLENINEAERMEECLASSAAQMEYLTKRLSTEGRTSVEGCVDRIMRKLLTRAVGSLYSYMGRRQKGNDPKLAFSPTNMYKAVKDAVLLVHPDANGRIIDKSIMDYLRYSPFRTKK
;
A
#
# COMPACT_ATOMS: atom_id res chain seq x y z
N MET A 1 3.86 -9.77 -13.61
CA MET A 1 3.47 -9.03 -12.39
C MET A 1 2.40 -9.82 -11.66
N PRO A 2 2.45 -9.96 -10.32
CA PRO A 2 1.41 -10.65 -9.56
C PRO A 2 0.02 -10.02 -9.74
N GLN A 3 -1.02 -10.82 -9.59
CA GLN A 3 -2.39 -10.35 -9.58
C GLN A 3 -2.68 -9.62 -8.26
N ILE A 4 -3.44 -8.53 -8.33
CA ILE A 4 -3.89 -7.77 -7.16
C ILE A 4 -5.41 -7.99 -6.96
N PRO A 5 -5.93 -7.97 -5.72
CA PRO A 5 -5.19 -7.71 -4.48
C PRO A 5 -4.26 -8.86 -4.09
N LEU A 6 -3.13 -8.55 -3.46
CA LEU A 6 -2.17 -9.53 -2.96
C LEU A 6 -2.75 -10.25 -1.74
N GLU A 7 -2.71 -11.57 -1.76
CA GLU A 7 -3.40 -12.43 -0.78
C GLU A 7 -2.45 -13.05 0.25
N ASN A 8 -1.15 -13.11 -0.06
CA ASN A 8 -0.12 -13.65 0.83
C ASN A 8 1.22 -12.92 0.70
N ILE A 9 2.16 -13.27 1.60
CA ILE A 9 3.48 -12.61 1.65
C ILE A 9 4.35 -12.92 0.43
N ASN A 10 4.28 -14.14 -0.11
CA ASN A 10 5.07 -14.53 -1.28
C ASN A 10 4.69 -13.70 -2.52
N GLU A 11 3.40 -13.38 -2.68
CA GLU A 11 2.94 -12.48 -3.73
C GLU A 11 3.42 -11.04 -3.53
N ALA A 12 3.47 -10.57 -2.28
CA ALA A 12 4.02 -9.27 -1.93
C ALA A 12 5.51 -9.16 -2.25
N GLU A 13 6.29 -10.20 -1.92
CA GLU A 13 7.72 -10.28 -2.26
C GLU A 13 7.95 -10.31 -3.77
N ARG A 14 7.21 -11.15 -4.51
CA ARG A 14 7.28 -11.19 -5.98
C ARG A 14 6.88 -9.86 -6.62
N MET A 15 5.93 -9.15 -6.02
CA MET A 15 5.55 -7.81 -6.49
C MET A 15 6.72 -6.86 -6.33
N GLU A 16 7.37 -6.83 -5.16
CA GLU A 16 8.56 -6.00 -4.93
C GLU A 16 9.69 -6.30 -5.93
N GLU A 17 9.98 -7.57 -6.19
CA GLU A 17 10.98 -7.99 -7.18
C GLU A 17 10.63 -7.51 -8.60
N CYS A 18 9.36 -7.66 -9.00
CA CYS A 18 8.88 -7.19 -10.31
C CYS A 18 9.00 -5.67 -10.45
N LEU A 19 8.65 -4.92 -9.41
CA LEU A 19 8.70 -3.46 -9.41
C LEU A 19 10.13 -2.92 -9.35
N ALA A 20 11.03 -3.61 -8.63
CA ALA A 20 12.44 -3.25 -8.56
C ALA A 20 13.16 -3.49 -9.90
N SER A 21 12.77 -4.53 -10.65
CA SER A 21 13.43 -4.93 -11.90
C SER A 21 12.93 -4.19 -13.14
N SER A 22 11.80 -3.47 -13.08
CA SER A 22 11.21 -2.85 -14.26
C SER A 22 10.43 -1.56 -13.98
N ALA A 23 10.94 -0.45 -14.51
CA ALA A 23 10.23 0.82 -14.50
C ALA A 23 8.87 0.75 -15.22
N ALA A 24 8.74 -0.06 -16.27
CA ALA A 24 7.48 -0.25 -16.99
C ALA A 24 6.43 -0.97 -16.12
N GLN A 25 6.85 -1.92 -15.27
CA GLN A 25 5.93 -2.56 -14.32
C GLN A 25 5.50 -1.60 -13.22
N MET A 26 6.42 -0.76 -12.72
CA MET A 26 6.09 0.34 -11.81
C MET A 26 5.05 1.27 -12.41
N GLU A 27 5.28 1.77 -13.63
CA GLU A 27 4.35 2.66 -14.32
C GLU A 27 2.99 2.00 -14.55
N TYR A 28 2.98 0.73 -14.97
CA TYR A 28 1.75 -0.03 -15.16
C TYR A 28 0.94 -0.16 -13.86
N LEU A 29 1.59 -0.54 -12.74
CA LEU A 29 0.92 -0.64 -11.45
C LEU A 29 0.39 0.71 -11.00
N THR A 30 1.20 1.77 -11.07
CA THR A 30 0.82 3.14 -10.69
C THR A 30 -0.41 3.60 -11.48
N LYS A 31 -0.43 3.42 -12.81
CA LYS A 31 -1.60 3.73 -13.66
C LYS A 31 -2.81 2.88 -13.30
N ARG A 32 -2.61 1.59 -13.01
CA ARG A 32 -3.71 0.69 -12.62
C ARG A 32 -4.31 1.11 -11.27
N LEU A 33 -3.51 1.57 -10.33
CA LEU A 33 -3.97 2.04 -9.02
C LEU A 33 -4.64 3.41 -9.10
N SER A 34 -4.16 4.33 -9.95
CA SER A 34 -4.74 5.67 -10.08
C SER A 34 -6.18 5.67 -10.64
N THR A 35 -6.63 4.56 -11.24
CA THR A 35 -8.03 4.40 -11.65
C THR A 35 -9.03 4.34 -10.49
N GLU A 36 -8.57 4.21 -9.24
CA GLU A 36 -9.41 4.18 -8.04
C GLU A 36 -9.81 5.56 -7.49
N GLY A 37 -9.66 6.62 -8.30
CA GLY A 37 -9.84 8.01 -7.90
C GLY A 37 -11.18 8.33 -7.20
N ARG A 38 -11.11 9.22 -6.21
CA ARG A 38 -12.25 9.74 -5.42
C ARG A 38 -12.10 11.24 -5.18
N THR A 39 -13.08 11.83 -4.49
CA THR A 39 -13.11 13.27 -4.16
C THR A 39 -12.02 13.70 -3.15
N SER A 40 -11.57 12.81 -2.25
CA SER A 40 -10.59 13.12 -1.18
C SER A 40 -9.35 12.24 -1.25
N VAL A 41 -8.19 12.78 -0.88
CA VAL A 41 -6.90 12.08 -0.83
C VAL A 41 -6.96 10.84 0.05
N GLU A 42 -7.55 10.93 1.24
CA GLU A 42 -7.64 9.83 2.21
C GLU A 42 -8.48 8.67 1.67
N GLY A 43 -9.63 9.00 1.06
CA GLY A 43 -10.50 8.02 0.41
C GLY A 43 -9.87 7.38 -0.83
N CYS A 44 -9.03 8.11 -1.56
CA CYS A 44 -8.23 7.59 -2.67
C CYS A 44 -7.19 6.57 -2.16
N VAL A 45 -6.44 6.93 -1.11
CA VAL A 45 -5.46 6.05 -0.46
C VAL A 45 -6.12 4.76 0.04
N ASP A 46 -7.23 4.81 0.78
CA ASP A 46 -7.90 3.61 1.30
C ASP A 46 -8.30 2.65 0.17
N ARG A 47 -8.82 3.15 -0.95
CA ARG A 47 -9.19 2.31 -2.09
C ARG A 47 -7.98 1.71 -2.80
N ILE A 48 -6.96 2.53 -3.07
CA ILE A 48 -5.72 2.06 -3.67
C ILE A 48 -5.11 0.94 -2.82
N MET A 49 -5.04 1.13 -1.50
CA MET A 49 -4.49 0.14 -0.59
C MET A 49 -5.31 -1.17 -0.58
N ARG A 50 -6.64 -1.09 -0.63
CA ARG A 50 -7.52 -2.29 -0.73
C ARG A 50 -7.44 -3.01 -2.06
N LYS A 51 -7.20 -2.27 -3.14
CA LYS A 51 -6.97 -2.84 -4.47
C LYS A 51 -5.63 -3.54 -4.55
N LEU A 52 -4.61 -2.98 -3.89
CA LEU A 52 -3.26 -3.52 -3.86
C LEU A 52 -3.13 -4.72 -2.94
N LEU A 53 -3.63 -4.65 -1.70
CA LEU A 53 -3.40 -5.64 -0.65
C LEU A 53 -4.72 -6.07 0.00
N THR A 54 -4.87 -7.37 0.25
CA THR A 54 -5.90 -7.82 1.20
C THR A 54 -5.58 -7.32 2.61
N ARG A 55 -6.59 -7.29 3.50
CA ARG A 55 -6.36 -6.98 4.92
C ARG A 55 -5.42 -7.97 5.61
N ALA A 56 -5.40 -9.22 5.17
CA ALA A 56 -4.46 -10.21 5.68
C ALA A 56 -3.01 -9.75 5.41
N VAL A 57 -2.68 -9.45 4.16
CA VAL A 57 -1.34 -8.95 3.78
C VAL A 57 -1.03 -7.60 4.41
N GLY A 58 -1.97 -6.66 4.40
CA GLY A 58 -1.77 -5.36 5.05
C GLY A 58 -1.43 -5.46 6.54
N SER A 59 -1.84 -6.54 7.22
CA SER A 59 -1.54 -6.75 8.64
C SER A 59 -0.10 -7.16 8.92
N LEU A 60 0.59 -7.72 7.92
CA LEU A 60 2.00 -8.09 7.98
C LEU A 60 2.91 -6.84 7.93
N TYR A 61 2.38 -5.72 7.46
CA TYR A 61 3.10 -4.47 7.33
C TYR A 61 2.78 -3.47 8.44
N SER A 62 3.73 -2.58 8.67
CA SER A 62 3.55 -1.31 9.37
C SER A 62 4.33 -0.23 8.65
N TYR A 63 4.00 1.05 8.86
CA TYR A 63 4.62 2.12 8.09
C TYR A 63 6.16 2.08 8.14
N MET A 64 6.76 2.07 9.35
CA MET A 64 8.23 2.02 9.54
C MET A 64 8.78 0.65 9.96
N GLY A 65 7.96 -0.40 9.96
CA GLY A 65 8.32 -1.67 10.58
C GLY A 65 8.15 -1.62 12.10
N ARG A 66 7.94 -2.78 12.72
CA ARG A 66 7.92 -2.91 14.19
C ARG A 66 8.53 -4.24 14.59
N ARG A 67 9.59 -4.18 15.41
CA ARG A 67 10.03 -5.32 16.22
C ARG A 67 9.33 -5.23 17.55
N GLN A 68 8.38 -6.12 17.81
CA GLN A 68 7.65 -6.15 19.09
C GLN A 68 8.05 -7.42 19.84
N LYS A 69 8.46 -7.28 21.11
CA LYS A 69 8.84 -8.42 21.96
C LYS A 69 7.61 -9.30 22.18
N GLY A 70 7.61 -10.51 21.61
CA GLY A 70 6.54 -11.50 21.77
C GLY A 70 5.50 -11.59 20.64
N ASN A 71 5.63 -10.79 19.56
CA ASN A 71 4.82 -10.93 18.34
C ASN A 71 5.73 -11.03 17.11
N ASP A 72 5.20 -11.56 16.02
CA ASP A 72 5.90 -11.56 14.73
C ASP A 72 6.22 -10.11 14.30
N PRO A 73 7.47 -9.85 13.88
CA PRO A 73 7.87 -8.51 13.46
C PRO A 73 7.08 -8.10 12.21
N LYS A 74 6.53 -6.88 12.23
CA LYS A 74 5.89 -6.31 11.04
C LYS A 74 6.93 -5.72 10.11
N LEU A 75 6.80 -6.01 8.82
CA LEU A 75 7.65 -5.44 7.77
C LEU A 75 7.40 -3.94 7.61
N ALA A 76 8.44 -3.21 7.19
CA ALA A 76 8.32 -1.79 6.89
C ALA A 76 7.70 -1.60 5.50
N PHE A 77 6.63 -0.80 5.40
CA PHE A 77 5.98 -0.50 4.13
C PHE A 77 6.55 0.74 3.46
N SER A 78 6.97 1.77 4.21
CA SER A 78 7.47 3.02 3.65
C SER A 78 8.69 2.89 2.71
N PRO A 79 9.60 1.90 2.84
CA PRO A 79 10.71 1.75 1.90
C PRO A 79 10.36 0.91 0.66
N THR A 80 9.14 0.39 0.53
CA THR A 80 8.78 -0.54 -0.56
C THR A 80 8.49 0.19 -1.87
N ASN A 81 8.67 -0.52 -2.98
CA ASN A 81 8.24 -0.07 -4.29
C ASN A 81 6.72 0.00 -4.39
N MET A 82 6.00 -0.89 -3.70
CA MET A 82 4.55 -0.79 -3.53
C MET A 82 4.13 0.55 -2.91
N TYR A 83 4.80 1.02 -1.85
CA TYR A 83 4.51 2.33 -1.25
C TYR A 83 4.71 3.46 -2.26
N LYS A 84 5.82 3.42 -3.02
CA LYS A 84 6.07 4.40 -4.08
C LYS A 84 4.94 4.37 -5.12
N ALA A 85 4.54 3.20 -5.60
CA ALA A 85 3.45 3.05 -6.56
C ALA A 85 2.12 3.63 -6.03
N VAL A 86 1.81 3.41 -4.75
CA VAL A 86 0.62 3.98 -4.10
C VAL A 86 0.70 5.50 -4.06
N LYS A 87 1.85 6.05 -3.63
CA LYS A 87 2.04 7.50 -3.53
C LYS A 87 1.97 8.18 -4.89
N ASP A 88 2.64 7.63 -5.89
CA ASP A 88 2.61 8.13 -7.25
C ASP A 88 1.20 8.05 -7.84
N ALA A 89 0.47 6.96 -7.57
CA ALA A 89 -0.91 6.80 -8.04
C ALA A 89 -1.86 7.84 -7.42
N VAL A 90 -1.69 8.16 -6.14
CA VAL A 90 -2.45 9.22 -5.48
C VAL A 90 -2.12 10.58 -6.07
N LEU A 91 -0.84 10.88 -6.32
CA LEU A 91 -0.40 12.13 -6.92
C LEU A 91 -0.85 12.27 -8.38
N LEU A 92 -1.03 11.18 -9.12
CA LEU A 92 -1.67 11.23 -10.45
C LEU A 92 -3.14 11.65 -10.38
N VAL A 93 -3.87 11.27 -9.33
CA VAL A 93 -5.29 11.63 -9.15
C VAL A 93 -5.44 13.01 -8.50
N HIS A 94 -4.59 13.32 -7.53
CA HIS A 94 -4.57 14.56 -6.77
C HIS A 94 -3.18 15.19 -6.82
N PRO A 95 -2.84 15.92 -7.89
CA PRO A 95 -1.50 16.48 -8.09
C PRO A 95 -1.03 17.40 -6.95
N ASP A 96 -1.96 18.12 -6.32
CA ASP A 96 -1.66 19.06 -5.23
C ASP A 96 -1.76 18.41 -3.83
N ALA A 97 -1.87 17.08 -3.76
CA ALA A 97 -2.00 16.39 -2.49
C ALA A 97 -0.74 16.57 -1.62
N ASN A 98 -0.96 16.96 -0.36
CA ASN A 98 0.11 17.03 0.62
C ASN A 98 0.61 15.62 0.97
N GLY A 99 1.89 15.36 0.70
CA GLY A 99 2.52 14.07 0.99
C GLY A 99 2.33 13.60 2.44
N ARG A 100 2.24 14.50 3.42
CA ARG A 100 1.97 14.14 4.83
C ARG A 100 0.58 13.53 5.03
N ILE A 101 -0.42 13.97 4.27
CA ILE A 101 -1.79 13.43 4.32
C ILE A 101 -1.81 12.02 3.71
N ILE A 102 -1.10 11.82 2.60
CA ILE A 102 -0.93 10.51 1.95
C ILE A 102 -0.28 9.54 2.95
N ASP A 103 0.86 9.91 3.50
CA ASP A 103 1.64 9.07 4.41
C ASP A 103 0.83 8.73 5.69
N LYS A 104 0.11 9.71 6.25
CA LYS A 104 -0.78 9.49 7.40
C LYS A 104 -1.91 8.50 7.06
N SER A 105 -2.52 8.64 5.89
CA SER A 105 -3.62 7.76 5.46
C SER A 105 -3.14 6.32 5.24
N ILE A 106 -1.95 6.14 4.67
CA ILE A 106 -1.32 4.82 4.53
C ILE A 106 -1.02 4.24 5.91
N MET A 107 -0.46 5.04 6.81
CA MET A 107 -0.18 4.64 8.19
C MET A 107 -1.45 4.18 8.92
N ASP A 108 -2.55 4.92 8.77
CA ASP A 108 -3.85 4.58 9.35
C ASP A 108 -4.38 3.27 8.76
N TYR A 109 -4.34 3.09 7.43
CA TYR A 109 -4.74 1.83 6.79
C TYR A 109 -3.98 0.62 7.36
N LEU A 110 -2.65 0.70 7.41
CA LEU A 110 -1.79 -0.37 7.92
C LEU A 110 -1.99 -0.65 9.42
N ARG A 111 -2.42 0.36 10.18
CA ARG A 111 -2.75 0.20 11.61
C ARG A 111 -4.01 -0.64 11.82
N TYR A 112 -4.95 -0.62 10.87
CA TYR A 112 -6.30 -1.21 11.02
C TYR A 112 -6.47 -2.62 10.45
N SER A 113 -5.38 -3.28 10.08
CA SER A 113 -5.37 -4.65 9.58
C SER A 113 -4.92 -5.58 10.72
N PRO A 114 -5.73 -6.49 11.33
CA PRO A 114 -7.10 -6.97 11.03
C PRO A 114 -8.10 -7.05 12.23
N PHE A 115 -7.90 -6.39 13.39
CA PHE A 115 -8.73 -6.66 14.61
C PHE A 115 -9.71 -5.57 15.08
N ARG A 116 -10.22 -4.70 14.20
CA ARG A 116 -11.37 -3.83 14.55
C ARG A 116 -12.44 -3.86 13.48
N THR A 117 -13.10 -5.00 13.34
CA THR A 117 -14.55 -4.99 13.13
C THR A 117 -15.18 -4.51 14.43
N LYS A 118 -15.45 -3.20 14.53
CA LYS A 118 -16.62 -2.84 15.34
C LYS A 118 -17.83 -3.18 14.47
N LYS A 119 -18.64 -4.10 14.99
CA LYS A 119 -20.05 -4.27 14.63
C LYS A 119 -20.73 -2.91 14.52
#